data_AF-A0A5P8W5M1-F1
#
_entry.id   AF-A0A5P8W5M1-F1
#
_cell.length_a   1.000
_cell.length_b   1.000
_cell.length_c   1.000
_cell.angle_alpha   90.00
_cell.angle_beta   90.00
_cell.angle_gamma   90.00
#
_symmetry.space_group_name_H-M   'P 1'
#
loop_
_entity.id
_entity.type
_entity.pdbx_description
1 polymer ?
#
loop_
_entity_poly.entity_id
_entity_poly.type
_entity_poly.pdbx_seq_one_letter_code
_entity_poly.pdbx_strand_id
1 'polypeptide(L)'
;MCFNRMLNRTGHFWEARYYSCGFPPTDTKRALNTLRYIHGNPKAAQMRRSFFYDFSNYGSYDQLTVDGLTQWHPAFLELSKTLDECAKKYRGFCQRYKPKAKPAKLSCWGSKLLAGHKISRNKGKHKCSPGQLTLLEQCQVSECKVTEVLKVLKKFVLANRPFDASCLSEL
;
A
#
# COMPACT_ATOMS: atom_id res chain seq x y z
N MET A 1 -18.60 14.47 8.83
CA MET A 1 -17.12 14.48 8.76
C MET A 1 -16.65 15.75 8.06
N CYS A 2 -16.01 16.67 8.79
CA CYS A 2 -15.60 17.98 8.26
C CYS A 2 -14.76 17.86 6.97
N PHE A 3 -13.81 16.92 6.93
CA PHE A 3 -12.94 16.67 5.79
C PHE A 3 -13.68 16.29 4.49
N ASN A 4 -14.69 15.42 4.59
CA ASN A 4 -15.50 15.03 3.44
C ASN A 4 -16.34 16.20 2.91
N ARG A 5 -16.80 17.08 3.79
CA ARG A 5 -17.49 18.32 3.40
C ARG A 5 -16.54 19.30 2.72
N MET A 6 -15.33 19.47 3.26
CA MET A 6 -14.30 20.34 2.65
C MET A 6 -13.88 19.87 1.25
N LEU A 7 -13.86 18.56 1.02
CA LEU A 7 -13.42 17.95 -0.24
C LEU A 7 -14.58 17.59 -1.20
N ASN A 8 -15.82 17.95 -0.90
CA ASN A 8 -17.02 17.54 -1.65
C ASN A 8 -17.09 16.02 -1.90
N ARG A 9 -16.70 15.21 -0.91
CA ARG A 9 -16.75 13.74 -0.96
C ARG A 9 -17.91 13.20 -0.13
N THR A 10 -18.46 12.07 -0.54
CA THR A 10 -19.45 11.29 0.21
C THR A 10 -18.80 10.02 0.80
N GLY A 11 -19.45 9.40 1.80
CA GLY A 11 -18.99 8.16 2.43
C GLY A 11 -18.12 8.34 3.69
N HIS A 12 -17.44 7.25 4.09
CA HIS A 12 -16.53 7.22 5.25
C HIS A 12 -15.08 7.28 4.79
N PHE A 13 -14.31 8.26 5.30
CA PHE A 13 -12.89 8.39 4.98
C PHE A 13 -12.01 7.42 5.79
N TRP A 14 -12.37 7.20 7.06
CA TRP A 14 -11.67 6.29 7.95
C TRP A 14 -12.26 4.90 7.91
N GLU A 15 -11.41 3.88 8.10
CA GLU A 15 -11.89 2.55 8.47
C GLU A 15 -12.61 2.62 9.83
N ALA A 16 -13.60 1.73 10.03
CA ALA A 16 -14.45 1.76 11.23
C ALA A 16 -13.69 1.46 12.54
N ARG A 17 -12.51 0.84 12.47
CA ARG A 17 -11.70 0.43 13.62
C ARG A 17 -10.23 0.69 13.36
N TYR A 18 -9.46 0.95 14.41
CA TYR A 18 -8.00 1.09 14.37
C TYR A 18 -7.33 0.07 15.29
N TYR A 19 -6.07 -0.24 14.99
CA TYR A 19 -5.23 -1.07 15.86
C TYR A 19 -4.53 -0.18 16.89
N SER A 20 -4.62 -0.55 18.17
CA SER A 20 -3.88 0.09 19.27
C SER A 20 -3.26 -0.98 20.15
N CYS A 21 -2.00 -0.78 20.52
CA CYS A 21 -1.29 -1.66 21.42
C CYS A 21 -0.23 -0.87 22.19
N GLY A 22 -0.40 -0.76 23.51
CA GLY A 22 0.61 -0.18 24.40
C GLY A 22 1.74 -1.17 24.70
N PHE A 23 2.88 -0.63 25.12
CA PHE A 23 4.00 -1.42 25.64
C PHE A 23 4.73 -0.61 26.74
N PRO A 24 5.43 -1.26 27.68
CA PRO A 24 6.13 -0.56 28.75
C PRO A 24 7.17 0.43 28.20
N PRO A 25 7.37 1.59 28.85
CA PRO A 25 8.33 2.59 28.38
C PRO A 25 9.78 2.09 28.43
N THR A 26 10.06 1.08 29.25
CA THR A 26 11.36 0.42 29.37
C THR A 26 11.66 -0.56 28.23
N ASP A 27 10.68 -0.93 27.39
CA ASP A 27 10.87 -1.85 26.27
C ASP A 27 11.44 -1.12 25.04
N THR A 28 12.70 -0.74 25.14
CA THR A 28 13.45 -0.02 24.09
C THR A 28 13.55 -0.82 22.80
N LYS A 29 13.67 -2.15 22.91
CA LYS A 29 13.69 -3.07 21.78
C LYS A 29 12.38 -3.01 21.00
N ARG A 30 11.23 -3.02 21.68
CA ARG A 30 9.93 -2.90 21.00
C ARG A 30 9.70 -1.52 20.42
N ALA A 31 10.14 -0.46 21.09
CA ALA A 31 10.09 0.90 20.55
C ALA A 31 10.86 0.99 19.23
N LEU A 32 12.12 0.57 19.21
CA LEU A 32 12.97 0.61 18.01
C LEU A 32 12.42 -0.27 16.87
N ASN A 33 11.93 -1.47 17.19
CA ASN A 33 11.34 -2.34 16.17
C ASN A 33 10.05 -1.75 15.59
N THR A 34 9.23 -1.09 16.40
CA THR A 34 8.00 -0.40 15.96
C THR A 34 8.35 0.77 15.05
N LEU A 35 9.32 1.61 15.43
CA LEU A 35 9.81 2.71 14.59
C LEU A 35 10.30 2.20 13.24
N ARG A 36 11.15 1.17 13.25
CA ARG A 36 11.67 0.54 12.02
C ARG A 36 10.55 -0.04 11.16
N TYR A 37 9.52 -0.63 11.75
CA TYR A 37 8.36 -1.13 11.01
C TYR A 37 7.62 0.01 10.31
N ILE A 38 7.37 1.11 11.01
CA ILE A 38 6.69 2.30 10.47
C ILE A 38 7.51 2.88 9.30
N HIS A 39 8.80 3.16 9.52
CA HIS A 39 9.68 3.71 8.48
C HIS A 39 9.94 2.75 7.32
N GLY A 40 9.90 1.44 7.60
CA GLY A 40 10.07 0.39 6.59
C GLY A 40 8.80 0.10 5.79
N ASN A 41 7.63 0.62 6.20
CA ASN A 41 6.36 0.29 5.58
C ASN A 41 6.25 0.73 4.10
N PRO A 42 6.66 1.95 3.70
CA PRO A 42 6.67 2.34 2.28
C PRO A 42 7.51 1.39 1.42
N LYS A 43 8.63 0.91 1.96
CA LYS A 43 9.50 -0.08 1.30
C LYS A 43 8.83 -1.46 1.23
N ALA A 44 8.24 -1.93 2.33
CA ALA A 44 7.54 -3.21 2.39
C ALA A 44 6.31 -3.26 1.47
N ALA A 45 5.61 -2.13 1.31
CA ALA A 45 4.48 -1.96 0.40
C ALA A 45 4.91 -1.71 -1.07
N GLN A 46 6.21 -1.78 -1.36
CA GLN A 46 6.78 -1.55 -2.70
C GLN A 46 6.50 -0.16 -3.28
N MET A 47 6.16 0.82 -2.44
CA MET A 47 5.97 2.22 -2.85
C MET A 47 7.30 2.92 -3.09
N ARG A 48 8.35 2.55 -2.34
CA ARG A 48 9.71 3.08 -2.44
C ARG A 48 10.74 1.95 -2.34
N ARG A 49 11.94 2.17 -2.90
CA ARG A 49 13.05 1.21 -2.78
C ARG A 49 13.84 1.40 -1.47
N SER A 50 13.94 2.64 -1.01
CA SER A 50 14.63 3.05 0.22
C SER A 50 13.66 3.22 1.39
N PHE A 51 14.22 3.41 2.59
CA PHE A 51 13.47 3.85 3.77
C PHE A 51 13.04 5.33 3.68
N PHE A 52 13.80 6.15 2.95
CA PHE A 52 13.46 7.55 2.75
C PHE A 52 12.11 7.70 2.03
N TYR A 53 11.23 8.48 2.63
CA TYR A 53 9.90 8.80 2.11
C TYR A 53 9.44 10.15 2.68
N ASP A 54 9.05 11.08 1.80
CA ASP A 54 8.73 12.47 2.14
C ASP A 54 7.60 12.61 3.16
N PHE A 55 6.68 11.64 3.18
CA PHE A 55 5.54 11.60 4.11
C PHE A 55 5.81 10.72 5.34
N SER A 56 7.08 10.59 5.73
CA SER A 56 7.50 9.92 6.96
C SER A 56 8.58 10.74 7.64
N ASN A 57 8.70 10.61 8.96
CA ASN A 57 9.77 11.27 9.69
C ASN A 57 11.10 10.49 9.71
N TYR A 58 11.29 9.51 8.80
CA TYR A 58 12.55 8.75 8.74
C TYR A 58 13.77 9.65 8.54
N GLY A 59 13.65 10.72 7.74
CA GLY A 59 14.71 11.71 7.52
C GLY A 59 15.21 12.34 8.82
N SER A 60 14.30 12.61 9.76
CA SER A 60 14.63 13.19 11.06
C SER A 60 15.45 12.24 11.95
N TYR A 61 15.39 10.92 11.70
CA TYR A 61 16.23 9.92 12.39
C TYR A 61 17.52 9.61 11.63
N ASP A 62 17.48 9.62 10.30
CA ASP A 62 18.59 9.20 9.45
C ASP A 62 19.57 10.34 9.12
N GLN A 63 19.03 11.51 8.81
CA GLN A 63 19.75 12.70 8.35
C GLN A 63 19.70 13.83 9.39
N LEU A 64 19.05 13.60 10.54
CA LEU A 64 18.85 14.58 11.61
C LEU A 64 18.18 15.87 11.11
N THR A 65 17.30 15.75 10.12
CA THR A 65 16.55 16.89 9.58
C THR A 65 15.62 17.47 10.64
N VAL A 66 15.58 18.80 10.74
CA VAL A 66 14.66 19.51 11.63
C VAL A 66 13.36 19.75 10.88
N ASP A 67 12.34 18.93 11.14
CA ASP A 67 10.99 19.05 10.57
C ASP A 67 10.03 19.86 11.47
N GLY A 68 10.49 20.31 12.64
CA GLY A 68 9.71 21.07 13.61
C GLY A 68 8.63 20.26 14.36
N LEU A 69 8.53 18.96 14.12
CA LEU A 69 7.48 18.10 14.66
C LEU A 69 8.03 16.87 15.38
N THR A 70 9.12 16.31 14.89
CA THR A 70 9.66 15.05 15.40
C THR A 70 10.39 15.27 16.71
N GLN A 71 9.92 14.54 17.72
CA GLN A 71 10.68 14.31 18.96
C GLN A 71 11.28 12.92 18.91
N TRP A 72 12.59 12.82 19.15
CA TRP A 72 13.25 11.52 19.16
C TRP A 72 12.87 10.72 20.40
N HIS A 73 12.59 9.43 20.19
CA HIS A 73 12.28 8.51 21.28
C HIS A 73 13.53 8.24 22.14
N PRO A 74 13.42 8.08 23.48
CA PRO A 74 14.57 7.78 24.35
C PRO A 74 15.42 6.59 23.87
N ALA A 75 14.77 5.50 23.48
CA ALA A 75 15.45 4.34 22.87
C ALA A 75 16.33 4.63 21.64
N PHE A 76 16.04 5.68 20.86
CA PHE A 76 16.93 6.13 19.79
C PHE A 76 18.13 6.92 20.34
N LEU A 77 17.87 7.80 21.31
CA LEU A 77 18.91 8.61 21.96
C LEU A 77 19.89 7.73 22.75
N GLU A 78 19.43 6.60 23.30
CA GLU A 78 20.27 5.61 23.99
C GLU A 78 21.18 4.80 23.05
N LEU A 79 21.02 4.89 21.72
CA LEU A 79 21.87 4.14 20.79
C LEU A 79 23.34 4.55 20.87
N SER A 80 23.63 5.82 21.14
CA SER A 80 24.97 6.37 21.26
C SER A 80 25.00 7.66 22.07
N LYS A 81 26.21 8.17 22.32
CA LYS A 81 26.39 9.44 23.07
C LYS A 81 26.13 10.68 22.22
N THR A 82 26.31 10.57 20.90
CA THR A 82 26.12 11.68 19.95
C THR A 82 25.00 11.37 18.97
N LEU A 83 24.29 12.40 18.50
CA LEU A 83 23.18 12.25 17.57
C LEU A 83 23.61 11.64 16.23
N ASP A 84 24.77 12.03 15.70
CA ASP A 84 25.30 11.49 14.45
C ASP A 84 25.54 9.97 14.53
N GLU A 85 26.07 9.51 15.66
CA GLU A 85 26.26 8.08 15.89
C GLU A 85 24.92 7.36 16.09
N CYS A 86 23.95 7.98 16.76
CA CYS A 86 22.59 7.45 16.87
C CYS A 86 21.97 7.27 15.48
N ALA A 87 22.05 8.30 14.62
CA ALA A 87 21.57 8.25 13.24
C ALA A 87 22.27 7.15 12.44
N LYS A 88 23.60 7.05 12.53
CA LYS A 88 24.38 6.00 11.85
C LYS A 88 24.00 4.59 12.31
N LYS A 89 23.88 4.37 13.63
CA LYS A 89 23.45 3.09 14.20
C LYS A 89 22.02 2.75 13.80
N TYR A 90 21.13 3.74 13.83
CA TYR A 90 19.73 3.57 13.43
C TYR A 90 19.57 3.24 11.95
N ARG A 91 20.31 3.94 11.07
CA ARG A 91 20.40 3.64 9.63
C ARG A 91 20.79 2.18 9.39
N GLY A 92 21.86 1.72 10.03
CA GLY A 92 22.30 0.32 9.93
C GLY A 92 21.28 -0.67 10.52
N PHE A 93 20.58 -0.30 11.59
CA PHE A 93 19.48 -1.10 12.14
C PHE A 93 18.28 -1.24 11.19
N CYS A 94 17.92 -0.16 10.49
CA CYS A 94 16.85 -0.16 9.48
C CYS A 94 17.24 -0.93 8.22
N GLN A 95 18.47 -0.79 7.72
CA GLN A 95 18.94 -1.52 6.54
C GLN A 95 18.88 -3.05 6.70
N ARG A 96 19.01 -3.56 7.93
CA ARG A 96 18.86 -4.99 8.26
C ARG A 96 17.41 -5.48 8.24
N TYR A 97 16.43 -4.60 8.08
CA TYR A 97 15.02 -4.97 7.99
C TYR A 97 14.73 -5.74 6.70
N LYS A 98 14.20 -6.94 6.86
CA LYS A 98 13.68 -7.77 5.77
C LYS A 98 12.19 -8.00 6.02
N PRO A 99 11.30 -7.30 5.30
CA PRO A 99 9.86 -7.51 5.45
C PRO A 99 9.53 -8.97 5.17
N LYS A 100 8.78 -9.61 6.06
CA LYS A 100 8.22 -10.92 5.80
C LYS A 100 7.02 -10.75 4.87
N ALA A 101 6.98 -11.52 3.78
CA ALA A 101 5.81 -11.56 2.93
C ALA A 101 4.59 -11.97 3.77
N LYS A 102 3.48 -11.23 3.66
CA LYS A 102 2.23 -11.64 4.27
C LYS A 102 1.81 -12.94 3.58
N PRO A 103 1.47 -14.02 4.32
CA PRO A 103 0.93 -15.21 3.70
C PRO A 103 -0.37 -14.83 2.98
N ALA A 104 -0.54 -15.33 1.76
CA ALA A 104 -1.78 -15.13 1.02
C ALA A 104 -2.93 -15.73 1.83
N LYS A 105 -3.84 -14.88 2.31
CA LYS A 105 -5.08 -15.34 2.92
C LYS A 105 -6.00 -15.78 1.78
N LEU A 106 -5.97 -17.06 1.42
CA LEU A 106 -7.00 -17.63 0.56
C LEU A 106 -8.31 -17.57 1.34
N SER A 107 -9.27 -16.76 0.88
CA SER A 107 -10.61 -16.72 1.46
C SER A 107 -11.32 -18.03 1.10
N CYS A 108 -11.35 -18.98 2.03
CA CYS A 108 -12.03 -20.26 1.87
C CYS A 108 -13.57 -20.18 1.93
N TRP A 109 -14.13 -18.96 1.97
CA TRP A 109 -15.57 -18.72 1.93
C TRP A 109 -16.24 -19.41 0.74
N GLY A 110 -15.65 -19.31 -0.47
CA GLY A 110 -16.16 -20.00 -1.66
C GLY A 110 -15.96 -21.52 -1.61
N SER A 111 -14.87 -22.01 -1.02
CA SER A 111 -14.59 -23.46 -0.99
C SER A 111 -15.52 -24.25 -0.10
N LYS A 112 -16.06 -23.66 0.99
CA LYS A 112 -17.11 -24.33 1.80
C LYS A 112 -18.49 -24.22 1.16
N LEU A 113 -18.80 -23.09 0.53
CA LEU A 113 -20.07 -22.91 -0.20
C LEU A 113 -20.19 -23.90 -1.37
N LEU A 114 -19.07 -24.21 -2.02
CA LEU A 114 -18.98 -25.15 -3.14
C LEU A 114 -18.64 -26.59 -2.70
N ALA A 115 -18.35 -26.83 -1.42
CA ALA A 115 -18.07 -28.17 -0.91
C ALA A 115 -19.35 -29.01 -0.97
N GLY A 116 -19.38 -29.97 -1.89
CA GLY A 116 -20.55 -30.82 -2.15
C GLY A 116 -21.29 -30.48 -3.45
N HIS A 117 -21.05 -29.32 -4.05
CA HIS A 117 -21.48 -29.04 -5.41
C HIS A 117 -20.54 -29.78 -6.38
N LYS A 118 -20.88 -31.02 -6.72
CA LYS A 118 -20.33 -31.68 -7.90
C LYS A 118 -20.80 -30.85 -9.10
N ILE A 119 -19.93 -30.02 -9.65
CA ILE A 119 -20.17 -29.45 -10.99
C ILE A 119 -20.17 -30.66 -11.92
N SER A 120 -21.36 -31.23 -12.17
CA SER A 120 -21.48 -32.23 -13.21
C SER A 120 -21.05 -31.53 -14.48
N ARG A 121 -19.99 -32.02 -15.13
CA ARG A 121 -19.64 -31.64 -16.50
C ARG A 121 -20.69 -32.22 -17.45
N ASN A 122 -21.96 -31.90 -17.22
CA ASN A 122 -23.02 -32.22 -18.15
C ASN A 122 -22.89 -31.21 -19.28
N LYS A 123 -22.45 -31.70 -20.45
CA LYS A 123 -22.51 -31.01 -21.75
C LYS A 123 -23.98 -30.87 -22.18
N GLY A 124 -24.82 -30.29 -21.34
CA GLY A 124 -26.21 -29.96 -21.64
C GLY A 124 -26.31 -28.46 -21.86
N LYS A 125 -26.88 -28.05 -23.00
CA LYS A 125 -27.25 -26.64 -23.25
C LYS A 125 -28.30 -26.24 -22.22
N HIS A 126 -27.90 -25.62 -21.12
CA HIS A 126 -28.83 -24.99 -20.19
C HIS A 126 -29.41 -23.76 -20.85
N LYS A 127 -30.74 -23.75 -21.08
CA LYS A 127 -31.46 -22.53 -21.45
C LYS A 127 -31.39 -21.57 -20.25
N CYS A 128 -30.91 -20.35 -20.47
CA CYS A 128 -30.99 -19.29 -19.47
C CYS A 128 -32.45 -19.03 -19.11
N SER A 129 -32.72 -18.90 -17.81
CA SER A 129 -33.93 -18.26 -17.28
C SER A 129 -34.06 -16.86 -17.91
N PRO A 130 -35.27 -16.42 -18.33
CA PRO A 130 -35.45 -15.07 -18.84
C PRO A 130 -34.92 -14.04 -17.83
N GLY A 131 -33.88 -13.28 -18.20
CA GLY A 131 -33.24 -12.27 -17.36
C GLY A 131 -31.88 -12.64 -16.74
N GLN A 132 -31.38 -13.87 -16.87
CA GLN A 132 -30.01 -14.22 -16.47
C GLN A 132 -29.05 -14.21 -17.67
N LEU A 133 -27.99 -13.40 -17.58
CA LEU A 133 -26.88 -13.39 -18.54
C LEU A 133 -25.78 -14.35 -18.07
N THR A 134 -25.17 -15.12 -18.98
CA THR A 134 -24.05 -15.98 -18.61
C THR A 134 -22.75 -15.17 -18.44
N LEU A 135 -21.97 -15.52 -17.42
CA LEU A 135 -20.76 -14.80 -17.01
C LEU A 135 -19.64 -14.84 -18.07
N LEU A 136 -19.68 -15.80 -19.01
CA LEU A 136 -18.74 -15.89 -20.13
C LEU A 136 -19.12 -15.00 -21.32
N GLU A 137 -20.41 -14.73 -21.54
CA GLU A 137 -20.86 -13.86 -22.64
C GLU A 137 -20.49 -12.38 -22.38
N GLN A 138 -20.32 -11.98 -21.12
CA GLN A 138 -19.94 -10.61 -20.75
C GLN A 138 -18.44 -10.29 -20.89
N CYS A 139 -17.57 -11.32 -20.92
CA CYS A 139 -16.11 -11.12 -21.06
C CYS A 139 -15.63 -11.07 -22.51
N GLN A 140 -16.52 -11.22 -23.49
CA GLN A 140 -16.20 -10.92 -24.88
C GLN A 140 -16.38 -9.42 -25.07
N VAL A 141 -15.30 -8.66 -24.84
CA VAL A 141 -15.20 -7.29 -25.36
C VAL A 141 -15.27 -7.44 -26.88
N SER A 142 -16.41 -7.07 -27.49
CA SER A 142 -16.50 -7.00 -28.95
C SER A 142 -15.33 -6.18 -29.49
N GLU A 143 -14.73 -6.57 -30.62
CA GLU A 143 -13.57 -5.87 -31.21
C GLU A 143 -13.78 -4.35 -31.30
N CYS A 144 -15.04 -3.93 -31.49
CA CYS A 144 -15.48 -2.54 -31.49
C CYS A 144 -15.18 -1.78 -30.18
N LYS A 145 -15.29 -2.41 -29.00
CA LYS A 145 -15.03 -1.80 -27.68
C LYS A 145 -13.56 -1.78 -27.29
N VAL A 146 -12.71 -2.60 -27.91
CA VAL A 146 -11.27 -2.63 -27.66
C VAL A 146 -10.62 -1.29 -28.05
N THR A 147 -11.09 -0.67 -29.14
CA THR A 147 -10.55 0.62 -29.61
C THR A 147 -10.85 1.78 -28.65
N GLU A 148 -12.02 1.80 -28.03
CA GLU A 148 -12.40 2.82 -27.04
C GLU A 148 -11.61 2.65 -25.74
N VAL A 149 -11.47 1.40 -25.27
CA VAL A 149 -10.64 1.07 -24.11
C VAL A 149 -9.19 1.50 -24.33
N LEU A 150 -8.62 1.26 -25.53
CA LEU A 150 -7.26 1.69 -25.87
C LEU A 150 -7.10 3.22 -25.88
N LYS A 151 -8.11 3.97 -26.35
CA LYS A 151 -8.10 5.44 -26.31
C LYS A 151 -8.09 5.96 -24.87
N VAL A 152 -8.91 5.38 -23.99
CA VAL A 152 -8.96 5.74 -22.57
C VAL A 152 -7.64 5.39 -21.87
N LEU A 153 -7.10 4.20 -22.15
CA LEU A 153 -5.85 3.74 -21.55
C LEU A 153 -4.66 4.62 -21.95
N LYS A 154 -4.60 5.07 -23.21
CA LYS A 154 -3.58 6.04 -23.67
C LYS A 154 -3.67 7.38 -22.92
N LYS A 155 -4.88 7.93 -22.77
CA LYS A 155 -5.08 9.18 -22.00
C LYS A 155 -4.65 9.03 -20.55
N PHE A 156 -5.01 7.91 -19.92
CA PHE A 156 -4.61 7.61 -18.55
C PHE A 156 -3.09 7.49 -18.38
N VAL A 157 -2.41 6.76 -19.27
CA VAL A 157 -0.95 6.61 -19.22
C VAL A 157 -0.24 7.95 -19.44
N LEU A 158 -0.69 8.76 -20.40
CA LEU A 158 -0.09 10.09 -20.64
C LEU A 158 -0.29 11.04 -19.45
N ALA A 159 -1.49 11.08 -18.88
CA ALA A 159 -1.79 11.95 -17.74
C ALA A 159 -1.02 11.59 -16.46
N ASN A 160 -0.57 10.33 -16.34
CA ASN A 160 0.13 9.83 -15.16
C ASN A 160 1.62 9.54 -15.41
N ARG A 161 2.17 9.94 -16.57
CA ARG A 161 3.62 9.91 -16.77
C ARG A 161 4.27 10.99 -15.91
N PRO A 162 5.39 10.68 -15.22
CA PRO A 162 6.17 11.71 -14.55
C PRO A 162 6.68 12.71 -15.60
N PHE A 163 6.71 13.99 -15.24
CA PHE A 163 7.22 15.07 -16.09
C PHE A 163 8.69 14.79 -16.45
N ASP A 164 8.98 14.64 -17.73
CA ASP A 164 10.34 14.46 -18.25
C ASP A 164 10.75 15.76 -18.95
N ALA A 165 11.65 16.51 -18.31
CA ALA A 165 12.10 17.82 -18.79
C ALA A 165 13.04 17.74 -20.02
N SER A 166 13.32 16.53 -20.53
CA SER A 166 14.27 16.28 -21.61
C SER A 166 13.72 16.51 -23.03
N CYS A 167 12.43 16.87 -23.19
CA CYS A 167 11.77 16.99 -24.50
C CYS A 167 11.45 18.44 -24.93
N LEU A 168 12.17 19.44 -24.39
CA LEU A 168 12.02 20.85 -24.77
C LEU A 168 12.99 21.33 -25.87
N SER A 169 13.67 20.42 -26.57
CA SER A 169 14.68 20.79 -27.59
C SER A 169 14.23 20.63 -29.04
N GLU A 170 12.94 20.40 -29.33
CA GLU A 170 12.43 20.42 -30.71
C GLU A 170 11.09 21.18 -30.75
N LEU A 171 11.20 22.51 -30.73
CA LEU A 171 10.24 23.44 -31.32
C LEU A 171 10.89 24.05 -32.58
#